data_AF-A0A010RMU0-F1
#
_entry.id   AF-A0A010RMU0-F1
#
_cell.length_a   1.000
_cell.length_b   1.000
_cell.length_c   1.000
_cell.angle_alpha   90.00
_cell.angle_beta   90.00
_cell.angle_gamma   90.00
#
_symmetry.space_group_name_H-M   'P 1'
#
loop_
_entity.id
_entity.type
_entity.pdbx_description
1 polymer ?
#
loop_
_entity_poly.entity_id
_entity_poly.type
_entity_poly.pdbx_seq_one_letter_code
_entity_poly.pdbx_strand_id
1 'polypeptide(L)'
;MPANHFNTHCPDWATALLNGFSQIFLQRHPLCGLLCLLAILFTAPTLLGGALLGGVAGLLTAQRRGYAKADRQAGIFSYNGVLLGLLLSLQLSWSAMLPPLILASGGLSAIVTQQWLKRTRDQHSLPAYTAPFVGLGWILLSVAAPAHSAPAPLTELDALSLLGAEFKGLGQVIFLDHPLAGVLIAAGLLLANRRAALWALTGSAAGLLCALWLNETPGALLGLYGYNPALAALAFSQQRRQPWLPLLGIALAILLTPAFAAVGLATLTAPFILACWLLRSGIHLLRQATTDSAPCQTSENQPRLR
;
A
#
# COMPACT_ATOMS: atom_id res chain seq x y z
N MET A 1 -8.62 -9.29 43.97
CA MET A 1 -7.90 -10.31 43.19
C MET A 1 -7.88 -9.85 41.74
N PRO A 2 -6.72 -9.53 41.15
CA PRO A 2 -6.68 -9.21 39.73
C PRO A 2 -6.86 -10.50 38.93
N ALA A 3 -7.80 -10.47 37.98
CA ALA A 3 -8.00 -11.55 37.04
C ALA A 3 -6.73 -11.72 36.18
N ASN A 4 -6.15 -12.90 36.23
CA ASN A 4 -5.05 -13.31 35.35
C ASN A 4 -5.53 -13.27 33.91
N HIS A 5 -5.01 -12.32 33.12
CA HIS A 5 -5.15 -12.35 31.67
C HIS A 5 -4.34 -13.54 31.13
N PHE A 6 -5.04 -14.62 30.80
CA PHE A 6 -4.52 -15.72 30.00
C PHE A 6 -4.20 -15.22 28.58
N ASN A 7 -2.92 -14.96 28.29
CA ASN A 7 -2.20 -15.39 27.09
C ASN A 7 -0.80 -14.73 27.03
N THR A 8 0.18 -15.34 27.68
CA THR A 8 1.57 -14.85 27.79
C THR A 8 2.57 -15.48 26.82
N HIS A 9 2.16 -16.25 25.80
CA HIS A 9 3.12 -17.06 25.04
C HIS A 9 3.00 -17.09 23.51
N CYS A 10 2.16 -16.28 22.87
CA CYS A 10 2.31 -16.10 21.42
C CYS A 10 3.37 -15.01 21.19
N PRO A 11 4.57 -15.35 20.67
CA PRO A 11 5.60 -14.34 20.52
C PRO A 11 5.11 -13.32 19.49
N ASP A 12 5.03 -12.05 19.91
CA ASP A 12 4.43 -10.93 19.17
C ASP A 12 4.92 -10.75 17.72
N TRP A 13 5.99 -11.44 17.32
CA TRP A 13 6.59 -11.36 15.99
C TRP A 13 5.69 -11.95 14.89
N ALA A 14 4.96 -13.04 15.13
CA ALA A 14 4.12 -13.65 14.11
C ALA A 14 2.96 -12.73 13.75
N THR A 15 2.29 -12.19 14.77
CA THR A 15 1.25 -11.17 14.61
C THR A 15 1.79 -9.90 13.97
N ALA A 16 2.98 -9.44 14.37
CA ALA A 16 3.63 -8.27 13.76
C ALA A 16 3.92 -8.50 12.26
N LEU A 17 4.43 -9.67 11.90
CA LEU A 17 4.75 -10.03 10.52
C LEU A 17 3.49 -10.16 9.67
N LEU A 18 2.45 -10.84 10.16
CA LEU A 18 1.15 -10.92 9.49
C LEU A 18 0.52 -9.54 9.34
N ASN A 19 0.57 -8.69 10.36
CA ASN A 19 0.16 -7.29 10.22
C ASN A 19 1.02 -6.54 9.20
N GLY A 20 2.29 -6.91 9.02
CA GLY A 20 3.14 -6.42 7.93
C GLY A 20 2.56 -6.71 6.55
N PHE A 21 2.05 -7.92 6.31
CA PHE A 21 1.36 -8.25 5.06
C PHE A 21 0.04 -7.48 4.90
N SER A 22 -0.78 -7.39 5.95
CA SER A 22 -2.05 -6.67 5.87
C SER A 22 -1.87 -5.16 5.72
N GLN A 23 -0.76 -4.60 6.21
CA GLN A 23 -0.47 -3.16 6.12
C GLN A 23 -0.13 -2.70 4.72
N ILE A 24 0.24 -3.60 3.80
CA ILE A 24 0.34 -3.28 2.37
C ILE A 24 -1.01 -2.72 1.87
N PHE A 25 -2.12 -3.25 2.41
CA PHE A 25 -3.49 -2.83 2.11
C PHE A 25 -4.09 -1.91 3.19
N LEU A 26 -3.23 -1.24 3.97
CA LEU A 26 -3.62 -0.30 5.02
C LEU A 26 -4.51 -0.91 6.11
N GLN A 27 -4.41 -2.24 6.32
CA GLN A 27 -5.12 -2.96 7.37
C GLN A 27 -4.17 -3.37 8.49
N ARG A 28 -4.66 -3.33 9.73
CA ARG A 28 -4.01 -3.95 10.89
C ARG A 28 -4.83 -5.17 11.31
N HIS A 29 -4.73 -6.26 10.54
CA HIS A 29 -5.52 -7.46 10.76
C HIS A 29 -4.74 -8.73 10.37
N PRO A 30 -4.36 -9.60 11.33
CA PRO A 30 -3.44 -10.71 11.06
C PRO A 30 -4.01 -11.75 10.10
N LEU A 31 -5.34 -12.01 10.13
CA LEU A 31 -5.95 -12.94 9.16
C LEU A 31 -5.99 -12.36 7.74
N CYS A 32 -6.08 -11.03 7.60
CA CYS A 32 -5.94 -10.39 6.28
C CYS A 32 -4.51 -10.58 5.77
N GLY A 33 -3.52 -10.44 6.66
CA GLY A 33 -2.13 -10.69 6.36
C GLY A 33 -1.84 -12.14 6.00
N LEU A 34 -2.47 -13.08 6.68
CA LEU A 34 -2.37 -14.51 6.38
C LEU A 34 -2.91 -14.79 4.98
N LEU A 35 -4.06 -14.22 4.60
CA LEU A 35 -4.60 -14.39 3.25
C LEU A 35 -3.72 -13.75 2.16
N CYS A 36 -3.06 -12.63 2.46
CA CYS A 36 -2.03 -12.06 1.56
C CYS A 36 -0.82 -13.00 1.43
N LEU A 37 -0.37 -13.62 2.52
CA LEU A 37 0.71 -14.60 2.51
C LEU A 37 0.33 -15.85 1.70
N LEU A 38 -0.90 -16.35 1.88
CA LEU A 38 -1.43 -17.49 1.13
C LEU A 38 -1.61 -17.15 -0.36
N ALA A 39 -1.96 -15.91 -0.70
CA ALA A 39 -1.98 -15.46 -2.08
C ALA A 39 -0.59 -15.66 -2.73
N ILE A 40 0.48 -15.18 -2.07
CA ILE A 40 1.85 -15.39 -2.56
C ILE A 40 2.19 -16.88 -2.65
N LEU A 41 1.90 -17.66 -1.60
CA LEU A 41 2.20 -19.09 -1.57
C LEU A 41 1.54 -19.86 -2.73
N PHE A 42 0.27 -19.59 -3.02
CA PHE A 42 -0.48 -20.37 -4.00
C PHE A 42 -0.30 -19.89 -5.44
N THR A 43 0.02 -18.60 -5.66
CA THR A 43 0.08 -18.06 -7.02
C THR A 43 1.49 -17.70 -7.47
N ALA A 44 2.43 -17.51 -6.55
CA ALA A 44 3.84 -17.22 -6.85
C ALA A 44 4.79 -17.72 -5.73
N PRO A 45 4.84 -19.04 -5.48
CA PRO A 45 5.59 -19.61 -4.34
C PRO A 45 7.08 -19.25 -4.33
N THR A 46 7.67 -18.99 -5.51
CA THR A 46 9.07 -18.56 -5.63
C THR A 46 9.35 -17.20 -4.97
N LEU A 47 8.34 -16.34 -4.86
CA LEU A 47 8.45 -15.00 -4.25
C LEU A 47 8.29 -15.04 -2.72
N LEU A 48 7.76 -16.12 -2.16
CA LEU A 48 7.44 -16.25 -0.74
C LEU A 48 8.67 -16.02 0.16
N GLY A 49 9.80 -16.61 -0.22
CA GLY A 49 11.06 -16.46 0.51
C GLY A 49 11.52 -15.00 0.59
N GLY A 50 11.46 -14.28 -0.54
CA GLY A 50 11.83 -12.86 -0.60
C GLY A 50 10.89 -11.98 0.22
N ALA A 51 9.57 -12.20 0.09
CA ALA A 51 8.55 -11.49 0.86
C ALA A 51 8.77 -11.61 2.38
N LEU A 52 8.94 -12.85 2.87
CA LEU A 52 9.17 -13.12 4.28
C LEU A 52 10.51 -12.53 4.76
N LEU A 53 11.59 -12.72 3.98
CA LEU A 53 12.91 -12.23 4.34
C LEU A 53 12.93 -10.69 4.47
N GLY A 54 12.32 -9.98 3.53
CA GLY A 54 12.21 -8.52 3.56
C GLY A 54 11.35 -8.02 4.74
N GLY A 55 10.21 -8.66 5.00
CA GLY A 55 9.33 -8.33 6.14
C GLY A 55 10.00 -8.56 7.50
N VAL A 56 10.72 -9.68 7.64
CA VAL A 56 11.51 -10.02 8.84
C VAL A 56 12.69 -9.05 9.00
N ALA A 57 13.40 -8.70 7.92
CA ALA A 57 14.50 -7.73 7.97
C ALA A 57 14.07 -6.38 8.55
N GLY A 58 12.92 -5.87 8.10
CA GLY A 58 12.34 -4.63 8.62
C GLY A 58 11.97 -4.74 10.10
N LEU A 59 11.32 -5.85 10.48
CA LEU A 59 10.94 -6.11 11.89
C LEU A 59 12.16 -6.23 12.80
N LEU A 60 13.19 -6.99 12.41
CA LEU A 60 14.42 -7.17 13.18
C LEU A 60 15.22 -5.87 13.30
N THR A 61 15.28 -5.07 12.24
CA THR A 61 15.90 -3.74 12.27
C THR A 61 15.19 -2.85 13.28
N ALA A 62 13.86 -2.83 13.27
CA ALA A 62 13.06 -2.05 14.22
C ALA A 62 13.24 -2.54 15.66
N GLN A 63 13.35 -3.86 15.87
CA GLN A 63 13.63 -4.46 17.18
C GLN A 63 15.01 -4.06 17.71
N ARG A 64 16.07 -4.26 16.90
CA ARG A 64 17.46 -3.94 17.27
C ARG A 64 17.66 -2.46 17.57
N ARG A 65 16.95 -1.58 16.88
CA ARG A 65 17.01 -0.12 17.08
C ARG A 65 16.05 0.41 18.15
N GLY A 66 15.36 -0.46 18.88
CA GLY A 66 14.50 -0.08 20.00
C GLY A 66 13.26 0.72 19.58
N TYR A 67 12.73 0.52 18.38
CA TYR A 67 11.51 1.22 17.93
C TYR A 67 10.28 0.75 18.71
N ALA A 68 9.27 1.63 18.80
CA ALA A 68 8.10 1.42 19.64
C ALA A 68 7.43 0.08 19.38
N LYS A 69 7.09 -0.65 20.45
CA LYS A 69 6.50 -2.00 20.35
C LYS A 69 5.15 -1.97 19.63
N ALA A 70 4.32 -0.96 19.91
CA ALA A 70 3.01 -0.79 19.28
C ALA A 70 3.13 -0.66 17.75
N ASP A 71 4.08 0.14 17.28
CA ASP A 71 4.39 0.35 15.87
C ASP A 71 4.88 -0.95 15.20
N ARG A 72 5.78 -1.68 15.87
CA ARG A 72 6.24 -3.01 15.42
C ARG A 72 5.08 -4.00 15.29
N GLN A 73 4.24 -4.11 16.31
CA GLN A 73 3.05 -4.99 16.30
C GLN A 73 2.01 -4.57 15.26
N ALA A 74 1.93 -3.28 14.94
CA ALA A 74 1.07 -2.77 13.88
C ALA A 74 1.60 -3.08 12.47
N GLY A 75 2.77 -3.71 12.33
CA GLY A 75 3.34 -4.14 11.05
C GLY A 75 4.00 -3.03 10.24
N ILE A 76 4.11 -1.81 10.77
CA ILE A 76 4.49 -0.63 9.97
C ILE A 76 5.96 -0.63 9.51
N PHE A 77 6.81 -1.45 10.14
CA PHE A 77 8.21 -1.62 9.73
C PHE A 77 8.44 -2.80 8.79
N SER A 78 7.42 -3.63 8.53
CA SER A 78 7.56 -4.85 7.73
C SER A 78 7.05 -4.69 6.30
N TYR A 79 5.94 -3.98 6.08
CA TYR A 79 5.25 -3.99 4.77
C TYR A 79 6.10 -3.45 3.61
N ASN A 80 6.86 -2.37 3.80
CA ASN A 80 7.79 -1.87 2.78
C ASN A 80 8.89 -2.89 2.48
N GLY A 81 9.38 -3.60 3.49
CA GLY A 81 10.35 -4.67 3.33
C GLY A 81 9.79 -5.88 2.57
N VAL A 82 8.53 -6.26 2.83
CA VAL A 82 7.83 -7.31 2.07
C VAL A 82 7.79 -6.95 0.59
N LEU A 83 7.36 -5.74 0.24
CA LEU A 83 7.29 -5.27 -1.15
C LEU A 83 8.67 -5.22 -1.82
N LEU A 84 9.72 -4.78 -1.11
CA LEU A 84 11.09 -4.79 -1.63
C LEU A 84 11.61 -6.22 -1.84
N GLY A 85 11.28 -7.14 -0.94
CA GLY A 85 11.61 -8.56 -1.09
C GLY A 85 10.95 -9.18 -2.32
N LEU A 86 9.65 -8.91 -2.52
CA LEU A 86 8.92 -9.32 -3.72
C LEU A 86 9.53 -8.74 -4.99
N LEU A 87 9.79 -7.43 -5.02
CA LEU A 87 10.37 -6.74 -6.18
C LEU A 87 11.74 -7.32 -6.56
N LEU A 88 12.63 -7.51 -5.58
CA LEU A 88 13.96 -8.06 -5.83
C LEU A 88 13.90 -9.51 -6.31
N SER A 89 13.01 -10.33 -5.74
CA SER A 89 12.80 -11.71 -6.20
C SER A 89 12.18 -11.81 -7.60
N LEU A 90 11.47 -10.78 -8.05
CA LEU A 90 10.95 -10.70 -9.42
C LEU A 90 11.98 -10.25 -10.44
N GLN A 91 12.84 -9.30 -10.06
CA GLN A 91 13.75 -8.64 -10.99
C GLN A 91 15.11 -9.32 -11.08
N LEU A 92 15.53 -10.04 -10.04
CA LEU A 92 16.84 -10.67 -9.97
C LEU A 92 16.70 -12.19 -9.94
N SER A 93 17.42 -12.85 -10.83
CA SER A 93 17.65 -14.29 -10.75
C SER A 93 18.29 -14.66 -9.41
N TRP A 94 18.01 -15.88 -8.94
CA TRP A 94 18.60 -16.39 -7.72
C TRP A 94 20.13 -16.28 -7.76
N SER A 95 20.70 -15.72 -6.70
CA SER A 95 22.15 -15.64 -6.48
C SER A 95 22.43 -15.54 -4.98
N ALA A 96 23.67 -15.83 -4.57
CA ALA A 96 24.09 -15.67 -3.18
C ALA A 96 23.97 -14.22 -2.66
N MET A 97 23.93 -13.24 -3.57
CA MET A 97 23.79 -11.81 -3.23
C MET A 97 22.35 -11.35 -3.03
N LEU A 98 21.37 -12.13 -3.50
CA LEU A 98 19.95 -11.73 -3.42
C LEU A 98 19.44 -11.66 -1.97
N PRO A 99 19.61 -12.68 -1.10
CA PRO A 99 19.18 -12.58 0.29
C PRO A 99 19.79 -11.42 1.10
N PRO A 100 21.12 -11.16 1.09
CA PRO A 100 21.67 -10.02 1.83
C PRO A 100 21.19 -8.68 1.28
N LEU A 101 20.95 -8.56 -0.04
CA LEU A 101 20.35 -7.36 -0.62
C LEU A 101 18.91 -7.15 -0.10
N ILE A 102 18.07 -8.18 -0.08
CA ILE A 102 16.71 -8.12 0.48
C ILE A 102 16.75 -7.71 1.96
N LEU A 103 17.67 -8.29 2.75
CA LEU A 103 17.85 -7.92 4.16
C LEU A 103 18.25 -6.43 4.31
N ALA A 104 19.19 -5.95 3.49
CA ALA A 104 19.64 -4.56 3.51
C ALA A 104 18.51 -3.60 3.11
N SER A 105 17.81 -3.87 2.01
CA SER A 105 16.69 -3.06 1.52
C SER A 105 15.52 -3.04 2.51
N GLY A 106 15.14 -4.20 3.05
CA GLY A 106 14.10 -4.31 4.07
C GLY A 106 14.47 -3.55 5.36
N GLY A 107 15.70 -3.71 5.85
CA GLY A 107 16.20 -2.97 7.01
C GLY A 107 16.26 -1.46 6.79
N LEU A 108 16.78 -1.02 5.65
CA LEU A 108 16.83 0.40 5.28
C LEU A 108 15.43 1.01 5.19
N SER A 109 14.46 0.28 4.61
CA SER A 109 13.08 0.74 4.54
C SER A 109 12.46 1.00 5.92
N ALA A 110 12.79 0.18 6.93
CA ALA A 110 12.34 0.38 8.30
C ALA A 110 12.98 1.62 8.95
N ILE A 111 14.26 1.89 8.67
CA ILE A 111 14.96 3.10 9.14
C ILE A 111 14.34 4.35 8.53
N VAL A 112 14.10 4.35 7.23
CA VAL A 112 13.45 5.46 6.51
C VAL A 112 12.03 5.68 7.06
N THR A 113 11.26 4.61 7.24
CA THR A 113 9.92 4.66 7.83
C THR A 113 9.96 5.29 9.22
N GLN A 114 10.90 4.89 10.08
CA GLN A 114 11.01 5.48 11.41
C GLN A 114 11.36 6.97 11.36
N GLN A 115 12.28 7.37 10.48
CA GLN A 115 12.65 8.77 10.35
C GLN A 115 11.47 9.61 9.84
N TRP A 116 10.63 9.03 8.97
CA TRP A 116 9.38 9.64 8.53
C TRP A 116 8.42 9.83 9.69
N LEU A 117 8.16 8.76 10.47
CA LEU A 117 7.25 8.79 11.63
C LEU A 117 7.66 9.84 12.67
N LYS A 118 8.96 10.01 12.92
CA LYS A 118 9.46 11.05 13.84
C LYS A 118 9.10 12.47 13.40
N ARG A 119 9.03 12.72 12.08
CA ARG A 119 8.72 14.03 11.49
C ARG A 119 7.23 14.24 11.23
N THR A 120 6.42 13.20 11.40
CA THR A 120 4.99 13.17 11.02
C THR A 120 4.10 12.78 12.21
N ARG A 121 4.48 13.17 13.43
CA ARG A 121 3.67 12.90 14.63
C ARG A 121 2.43 13.79 14.76
N ASP A 122 2.39 14.89 14.03
CA ASP A 122 1.25 15.81 14.05
C ASP A 122 0.14 15.35 13.09
N GLN A 123 -1.12 15.60 13.45
CA GLN A 123 -2.31 15.14 12.71
C GLN A 123 -2.41 15.68 11.27
N HIS A 124 -1.63 16.72 10.93
CA HIS A 124 -1.63 17.36 9.62
C HIS A 124 -0.56 16.80 8.65
N SER A 125 0.21 15.82 9.09
CA SER A 125 1.33 15.31 8.32
C SER A 125 0.95 14.21 7.33
N LEU A 126 1.74 14.11 6.25
CA LEU A 126 1.53 13.14 5.19
C LEU A 126 2.02 11.75 5.62
N PRO A 127 1.16 10.70 5.56
CA PRO A 127 1.59 9.35 5.88
C PRO A 127 2.68 8.87 4.92
N ALA A 128 3.60 8.02 5.41
CA ALA A 128 4.66 7.45 4.59
C ALA A 128 4.12 6.56 3.46
N TYR A 129 2.99 5.87 3.70
CA TYR A 129 2.48 4.83 2.80
C TYR A 129 3.61 3.90 2.34
N THR A 130 3.59 3.47 1.09
CA THR A 130 4.64 2.65 0.48
C THR A 130 5.78 3.48 -0.12
N ALA A 131 5.94 4.76 0.25
CA ALA A 131 7.00 5.63 -0.28
C ALA A 131 8.42 5.11 -0.02
N PRO A 132 8.75 4.53 1.16
CA PRO A 132 10.06 3.89 1.37
C PRO A 132 10.32 2.75 0.38
N PHE A 133 9.30 1.93 0.07
CA PHE A 133 9.40 0.90 -0.95
C PHE A 133 9.59 1.51 -2.36
N VAL A 134 8.80 2.52 -2.75
CA VAL A 134 8.89 3.12 -4.09
C VAL A 134 10.25 3.77 -4.33
N GLY A 135 10.72 4.59 -3.39
CA GLY A 135 12.01 5.29 -3.53
C GLY A 135 13.20 4.33 -3.60
N LEU A 136 13.24 3.32 -2.71
CA LEU A 136 14.26 2.27 -2.76
C LEU A 136 14.11 1.39 -4.00
N GLY A 137 12.87 1.09 -4.40
CA GLY A 137 12.55 0.32 -5.60
C GLY A 137 13.07 0.98 -6.88
N TRP A 138 12.90 2.29 -7.04
CA TRP A 138 13.47 3.03 -8.17
C TRP A 138 14.99 2.99 -8.21
N ILE A 139 15.65 3.16 -7.06
CA ILE A 139 17.12 3.04 -6.97
C ILE A 139 17.54 1.63 -7.41
N LEU A 140 16.89 0.59 -6.90
CA LEU A 140 17.22 -0.80 -7.24
C LEU A 140 16.96 -1.10 -8.73
N LEU A 141 15.84 -0.63 -9.27
CA LEU A 141 15.49 -0.81 -10.68
C LEU A 141 16.41 -0.04 -11.62
N SER A 142 16.96 1.10 -11.20
CA SER A 142 17.92 1.87 -12.00
C SER A 142 19.27 1.17 -12.20
N VAL A 143 19.61 0.24 -11.31
CA VAL A 143 20.86 -0.55 -11.34
C VAL A 143 20.63 -1.95 -11.90
N ALA A 144 19.38 -2.44 -11.88
CA ALA A 144 19.01 -3.71 -12.47
C ALA A 144 19.06 -3.64 -14.00
N ALA A 145 19.61 -4.67 -14.64
CA ALA A 145 19.51 -4.80 -16.09
C ALA A 145 18.04 -4.95 -16.48
N PRO A 146 17.59 -4.36 -17.61
CA PRO A 146 16.22 -4.50 -18.06
C PRO A 146 15.88 -5.99 -18.25
N ALA A 147 14.90 -6.47 -17.50
CA ALA A 147 14.36 -7.80 -17.70
C ALA A 147 13.70 -7.86 -19.08
N HIS A 148 14.01 -8.90 -19.85
CA HIS A 148 13.34 -9.13 -21.12
C HIS A 148 11.89 -9.51 -20.82
N SER A 149 10.95 -8.62 -21.16
CA SER A 149 9.53 -8.94 -21.11
C SER A 149 9.21 -9.94 -22.22
N ALA A 150 8.83 -11.17 -21.84
CA ALA A 150 8.20 -12.08 -22.79
C ALA A 150 6.88 -11.46 -23.28
N PRO A 151 6.54 -11.61 -24.57
CA PRO A 151 5.25 -11.13 -25.08
C PRO A 151 4.13 -11.82 -24.30
N ALA A 152 3.24 -11.01 -23.74
CA ALA A 152 2.07 -11.53 -23.02
C ALA A 152 1.17 -12.29 -24.01
N PRO A 153 0.62 -13.46 -23.63
CA PRO A 153 -0.32 -14.17 -24.48
C PRO A 153 -1.54 -13.28 -24.77
N LEU A 154 -1.95 -13.25 -26.03
CA LEU A 154 -3.16 -12.55 -26.46
C LEU A 154 -4.36 -13.19 -25.76
N THR A 155 -4.92 -12.48 -24.78
CA THR A 155 -6.12 -12.90 -24.07
C THR A 155 -7.31 -12.21 -24.71
N GLU A 156 -8.31 -13.00 -25.12
CA GLU A 156 -9.54 -12.43 -25.68
C GLU A 156 -10.35 -11.70 -24.60
N LEU A 157 -11.01 -10.63 -25.03
CA LEU A 157 -11.94 -9.86 -24.21
C LEU A 157 -13.23 -10.67 -24.04
N ASP A 158 -13.45 -11.22 -22.84
CA ASP A 158 -14.69 -11.89 -22.45
C ASP A 158 -15.03 -11.56 -20.99
N ALA A 159 -16.19 -12.02 -20.53
CA ALA A 159 -16.65 -11.74 -19.16
C ALA A 159 -15.74 -12.35 -18.07
N LEU A 160 -15.11 -13.50 -18.34
CA LEU A 160 -14.24 -14.17 -17.39
C LEU A 160 -12.87 -13.50 -17.29
N SER A 161 -12.34 -13.00 -18.42
CA SER A 161 -11.09 -12.25 -18.47
C SER A 161 -11.24 -10.88 -17.83
N LEU A 162 -12.40 -10.23 -17.97
CA LEU A 162 -12.73 -8.99 -17.23
C LEU A 162 -12.85 -9.24 -15.72
N LEU A 163 -13.55 -10.30 -15.31
CA LEU A 163 -13.64 -10.67 -13.89
C LEU A 163 -12.25 -11.03 -13.33
N GLY A 164 -11.44 -11.74 -14.11
CA GLY A 164 -10.06 -12.06 -13.77
C GLY A 164 -9.21 -10.82 -13.61
N ALA A 165 -9.34 -9.85 -14.52
CA ALA A 165 -8.61 -8.59 -14.51
C ALA A 165 -8.92 -7.73 -13.27
N GLU A 166 -10.19 -7.70 -12.85
CA GLU A 166 -10.65 -7.02 -11.64
C GLU A 166 -9.89 -7.51 -10.40
N PHE A 167 -9.82 -8.84 -10.22
CA PHE A 167 -9.10 -9.43 -9.09
C PHE A 167 -7.57 -9.33 -9.27
N LYS A 168 -7.05 -9.50 -10.49
CA LYS A 168 -5.62 -9.24 -10.76
C LYS A 168 -5.23 -7.84 -10.34
N GLY A 169 -6.10 -6.83 -10.51
CA GLY A 169 -5.86 -5.49 -9.99
C GLY A 169 -5.55 -5.44 -8.48
N LEU A 170 -6.17 -6.28 -7.65
CA LEU A 170 -5.78 -6.39 -6.25
C LEU A 170 -4.49 -7.18 -6.06
N GLY A 171 -4.27 -8.25 -6.84
CA GLY A 171 -3.04 -9.04 -6.83
C GLY A 171 -1.78 -8.24 -7.19
N GLN A 172 -1.89 -7.33 -8.15
CA GLN A 172 -0.78 -6.50 -8.62
C GLN A 172 -0.24 -5.53 -7.54
N VAL A 173 -1.00 -5.25 -6.48
CA VAL A 173 -0.48 -4.51 -5.31
C VAL A 173 0.77 -5.18 -4.71
N ILE A 174 0.82 -6.52 -4.75
CA ILE A 174 1.95 -7.34 -4.32
C ILE A 174 2.57 -8.12 -5.49
N PHE A 175 2.43 -7.59 -6.71
CA PHE A 175 3.01 -8.11 -7.96
C PHE A 175 2.55 -9.51 -8.37
N LEU A 176 1.33 -9.91 -7.99
CA LEU A 176 0.78 -11.21 -8.34
C LEU A 176 -0.17 -11.09 -9.55
N ASP A 177 0.26 -11.57 -10.71
CA ASP A 177 -0.56 -11.66 -11.93
C ASP A 177 -1.43 -12.94 -11.94
N HIS A 178 -2.28 -13.11 -10.93
CA HIS A 178 -3.18 -14.26 -10.83
C HIS A 178 -4.51 -13.90 -10.17
N PRO A 179 -5.68 -14.19 -10.76
CA PRO A 179 -6.98 -13.82 -10.18
C PRO A 179 -7.20 -14.37 -8.76
N LEU A 180 -6.78 -15.62 -8.50
CA LEU A 180 -6.85 -16.21 -7.15
C LEU A 180 -6.15 -15.36 -6.09
N ALA A 181 -5.03 -14.71 -6.42
CA ALA A 181 -4.34 -13.84 -5.48
C ALA A 181 -5.23 -12.68 -5.07
N GLY A 182 -5.86 -12.04 -6.06
CA GLY A 182 -6.85 -10.98 -5.85
C GLY A 182 -8.05 -11.41 -5.03
N VAL A 183 -8.59 -12.61 -5.29
CA VAL A 183 -9.71 -13.17 -4.52
C VAL A 183 -9.32 -13.37 -3.05
N LEU A 184 -8.13 -13.93 -2.78
CA LEU A 184 -7.64 -14.12 -1.41
C LEU A 184 -7.40 -12.78 -0.70
N ILE A 185 -6.85 -11.79 -1.39
CA ILE A 185 -6.67 -10.43 -0.88
C ILE A 185 -8.02 -9.77 -0.60
N ALA A 186 -9.00 -9.88 -1.50
CA ALA A 186 -10.35 -9.35 -1.33
C ALA A 186 -11.05 -10.00 -0.12
N ALA A 187 -10.91 -11.32 0.06
CA ALA A 187 -11.41 -12.03 1.23
C ALA A 187 -10.73 -11.54 2.52
N GLY A 188 -9.40 -11.31 2.49
CA GLY A 188 -8.67 -10.73 3.61
C GLY A 188 -9.15 -9.34 4.00
N LEU A 189 -9.35 -8.48 3.00
CA LEU A 189 -9.94 -7.15 3.18
C LEU A 189 -11.35 -7.25 3.74
N LEU A 190 -12.18 -8.19 3.27
CA LEU A 190 -13.55 -8.38 3.74
C LEU A 190 -13.60 -8.79 5.22
N LEU A 191 -12.69 -9.67 5.64
CA LEU A 191 -12.52 -10.07 7.03
C LEU A 191 -12.03 -8.91 7.92
N ALA A 192 -11.11 -8.09 7.42
CA ALA A 192 -10.59 -6.94 8.15
C ALA A 192 -11.61 -5.81 8.26
N ASN A 193 -12.19 -5.41 7.13
CA ASN A 193 -13.15 -4.32 7.03
C ASN A 193 -13.93 -4.38 5.71
N ARG A 194 -15.22 -4.73 5.79
CA ARG A 194 -16.12 -4.83 4.62
C ARG A 194 -16.13 -3.58 3.74
N ARG A 195 -16.09 -2.39 4.34
CA ARG A 195 -16.10 -1.13 3.60
C ARG A 195 -14.77 -0.91 2.87
N ALA A 196 -13.65 -1.28 3.47
CA ALA A 196 -12.35 -1.24 2.82
C ALA A 196 -12.32 -2.17 1.59
N ALA A 197 -12.86 -3.39 1.72
CA ALA A 197 -12.97 -4.34 0.61
C ALA A 197 -13.80 -3.78 -0.55
N LEU A 198 -14.97 -3.22 -0.27
CA LEU A 198 -15.83 -2.61 -1.30
C LEU A 198 -15.11 -1.47 -2.03
N TRP A 199 -14.44 -0.57 -1.30
CA TRP A 199 -13.69 0.53 -1.91
C TRP A 199 -12.49 0.05 -2.73
N ALA A 200 -11.77 -0.98 -2.28
CA ALA A 200 -10.67 -1.55 -3.03
C ALA A 200 -11.14 -2.13 -4.37
N LEU A 201 -12.25 -2.89 -4.36
CA LEU A 201 -12.87 -3.41 -5.58
C LEU A 201 -13.39 -2.28 -6.48
N THR A 202 -14.06 -1.26 -5.93
CA THR A 202 -14.48 -0.10 -6.71
C THR A 202 -13.30 0.63 -7.37
N GLY A 203 -12.18 0.80 -6.65
CA GLY A 203 -10.97 1.39 -7.22
C GLY A 203 -10.38 0.54 -8.34
N SER A 204 -10.26 -0.78 -8.11
CA SER A 204 -9.77 -1.73 -9.11
C SER A 204 -10.62 -1.69 -10.39
N ALA A 205 -11.94 -1.75 -10.23
CA ALA A 205 -12.90 -1.72 -11.33
C ALA A 205 -12.86 -0.40 -12.10
N ALA A 206 -12.76 0.74 -11.39
CA ALA A 206 -12.64 2.05 -12.03
C ALA A 206 -11.35 2.16 -12.87
N GLY A 207 -10.23 1.64 -12.36
CA GLY A 207 -8.97 1.58 -13.10
C GLY A 207 -9.07 0.70 -14.35
N LEU A 208 -9.63 -0.50 -14.21
CA LEU A 208 -9.89 -1.44 -15.31
C LEU A 208 -10.76 -0.79 -16.40
N LEU A 209 -11.91 -0.23 -16.02
CA LEU A 209 -12.85 0.39 -16.95
C LEU A 209 -12.25 1.61 -17.66
N CYS A 210 -11.47 2.44 -16.95
CA CYS A 210 -10.77 3.57 -17.56
C CYS A 210 -9.73 3.11 -18.58
N ALA A 211 -8.96 2.06 -18.28
CA ALA A 211 -7.98 1.52 -19.21
C ALA A 211 -8.65 0.96 -20.48
N LEU A 212 -9.77 0.25 -20.34
CA LEU A 212 -10.55 -0.22 -21.49
C LEU A 212 -11.08 0.94 -22.33
N TRP A 213 -11.55 2.01 -21.69
CA TRP A 213 -12.01 3.22 -22.39
C TRP A 213 -10.88 3.92 -23.17
N LEU A 214 -9.65 3.83 -22.68
CA LEU A 214 -8.44 4.35 -23.34
C LEU A 214 -7.82 3.39 -24.37
N ASN A 215 -8.45 2.23 -24.64
CA ASN A 215 -7.93 1.16 -25.49
C ASN A 215 -6.62 0.51 -25.00
N GLU A 216 -6.34 0.58 -23.70
CA GLU A 216 -5.18 -0.01 -23.03
C GLU A 216 -5.45 -1.47 -22.59
N THR A 217 -6.16 -2.23 -23.43
CA THR A 217 -6.70 -3.57 -23.12
C THR A 217 -5.64 -4.55 -22.58
N PRO A 218 -4.43 -4.69 -23.15
CA PRO A 218 -3.45 -5.66 -22.66
C PRO A 218 -3.04 -5.38 -21.21
N GLY A 219 -2.76 -4.13 -20.86
CA GLY A 219 -2.42 -3.75 -19.48
C GLY A 219 -3.63 -3.82 -18.55
N ALA A 220 -4.83 -3.55 -19.06
CA ALA A 220 -6.08 -3.67 -18.33
C ALA A 220 -6.33 -5.13 -17.88
N LEU A 221 -6.18 -6.10 -18.79
CA LEU A 221 -6.37 -7.53 -18.50
C LEU A 221 -5.29 -8.12 -17.57
N LEU A 222 -4.12 -7.50 -17.51
CA LEU A 222 -3.07 -7.81 -16.52
C LEU A 222 -3.33 -7.18 -15.14
N GLY A 223 -4.38 -6.36 -15.00
CA GLY A 223 -4.72 -5.66 -13.75
C GLY A 223 -3.82 -4.46 -13.43
N LEU A 224 -2.97 -4.02 -14.37
CA LEU A 224 -1.95 -2.97 -14.13
C LEU A 224 -2.55 -1.58 -13.88
N TYR A 225 -3.80 -1.37 -14.25
CA TYR A 225 -4.51 -0.11 -14.02
C TYR A 225 -5.37 -0.12 -12.75
N GLY A 226 -5.61 -1.28 -12.13
CA GLY A 226 -6.52 -1.41 -10.98
C GLY A 226 -5.87 -1.19 -9.60
N TYR A 227 -4.59 -1.52 -9.45
CA TYR A 227 -3.96 -1.60 -8.13
C TYR A 227 -3.72 -0.23 -7.46
N ASN A 228 -3.26 0.77 -8.21
CA ASN A 228 -3.04 2.13 -7.68
C ASN A 228 -4.36 2.80 -7.25
N PRO A 229 -5.42 2.80 -8.07
CA PRO A 229 -6.72 3.31 -7.65
C PRO A 229 -7.35 2.54 -6.48
N ALA A 230 -7.17 1.21 -6.41
CA ALA A 230 -7.62 0.41 -5.27
C ALA A 230 -6.96 0.84 -3.94
N LEU A 231 -5.64 1.05 -3.94
CA LEU A 231 -4.92 1.56 -2.77
C LEU A 231 -5.35 2.99 -2.40
N ALA A 232 -5.57 3.85 -3.39
CA ALA A 232 -6.06 5.21 -3.16
C ALA A 232 -7.46 5.21 -2.52
N ALA A 233 -8.35 4.34 -2.99
CA ALA A 233 -9.66 4.14 -2.39
C ALA A 233 -9.56 3.65 -0.93
N LEU A 234 -8.67 2.69 -0.67
CA LEU A 234 -8.42 2.15 0.68
C LEU A 234 -7.98 3.25 1.66
N ALA A 235 -7.10 4.15 1.24
CA ALA A 235 -6.56 5.22 2.09
C ALA A 235 -7.60 6.21 2.63
N PHE A 236 -8.76 6.32 1.96
CA PHE A 236 -9.87 7.18 2.38
C PHE A 236 -11.16 6.38 2.68
N SER A 237 -11.07 5.05 2.73
CA SER A 237 -12.23 4.17 2.89
C SER A 237 -12.95 4.35 4.24
N GLN A 238 -12.26 4.83 5.28
CA GLN A 238 -12.84 4.98 6.63
C GLN A 238 -13.67 6.26 6.80
N GLN A 239 -13.58 7.21 5.88
CA GLN A 239 -14.24 8.52 5.95
C GLN A 239 -15.72 8.39 5.61
N ARG A 240 -16.52 7.90 6.58
CA ARG A 240 -17.91 7.47 6.34
C ARG A 240 -18.81 8.54 5.74
N ARG A 241 -18.66 9.77 6.23
CA ARG A 241 -19.49 10.92 5.85
C ARG A 241 -19.03 11.59 4.54
N GLN A 242 -17.91 11.16 3.95
CA GLN A 242 -17.30 11.79 2.79
C GLN A 242 -16.90 10.73 1.75
N PRO A 243 -17.86 10.01 1.14
CA PRO A 243 -17.57 8.97 0.14
C PRO A 243 -16.94 9.54 -1.15
N TRP A 244 -17.04 10.86 -1.36
CA TRP A 244 -16.35 11.55 -2.45
C TRP A 244 -14.83 11.54 -2.30
N LEU A 245 -14.28 11.37 -1.09
CA LEU A 245 -12.83 11.32 -0.86
C LEU A 245 -12.17 10.08 -1.51
N PRO A 246 -12.64 8.84 -1.26
CA PRO A 246 -12.20 7.68 -2.02
C PRO A 246 -12.31 7.86 -3.54
N LEU A 247 -13.44 8.40 -4.03
CA LEU A 247 -13.66 8.62 -5.46
C LEU A 247 -12.65 9.60 -6.05
N LEU A 248 -12.35 10.70 -5.36
CA LEU A 248 -11.35 11.65 -5.79
C LEU A 248 -9.94 11.04 -5.74
N GLY A 249 -9.64 10.22 -4.73
CA GLY A 249 -8.40 9.45 -4.66
C GLY A 249 -8.23 8.49 -5.84
N ILE A 250 -9.29 7.76 -6.20
CA ILE A 250 -9.35 6.88 -7.39
C ILE A 250 -9.06 7.70 -8.65
N ALA A 251 -9.79 8.79 -8.86
CA ALA A 251 -9.64 9.64 -10.05
C ALA A 251 -8.22 10.20 -10.19
N LEU A 252 -7.62 10.70 -9.09
CA LEU A 252 -6.25 11.19 -9.08
C LEU A 252 -5.24 10.09 -9.38
N ALA A 253 -5.40 8.90 -8.80
CA ALA A 253 -4.49 7.78 -9.05
C ALA A 253 -4.54 7.32 -10.52
N ILE A 254 -5.73 7.26 -11.12
CA ILE A 254 -5.92 6.96 -12.54
C ILE A 254 -5.20 8.02 -13.40
N LEU A 255 -5.44 9.31 -13.12
CA LEU A 255 -4.86 10.41 -13.88
C LEU A 255 -3.32 10.47 -13.80
N LEU A 256 -2.75 10.16 -12.63
CA LEU A 256 -1.31 10.21 -12.42
C LEU A 256 -0.57 9.00 -12.98
N THR A 257 -1.23 7.85 -13.15
CA THR A 257 -0.60 6.61 -13.64
C THR A 257 0.15 6.78 -14.97
N PRO A 258 -0.46 7.35 -16.05
CA PRO A 258 0.25 7.52 -17.32
C PRO A 258 1.43 8.49 -17.25
N ALA A 259 1.45 9.44 -16.30
CA ALA A 259 2.54 10.40 -16.16
C ALA A 259 3.87 9.72 -15.79
N PHE A 260 3.84 8.64 -15.00
CA PHE A 260 5.06 7.88 -14.67
C PHE A 260 5.62 7.12 -15.87
N ALA A 261 4.74 6.53 -16.69
CA ALA A 261 5.15 5.91 -17.93
C ALA A 261 5.79 6.92 -18.90
N ALA A 262 5.23 8.13 -19.00
CA ALA A 262 5.76 9.20 -19.85
C ALA A 262 7.17 9.68 -19.46
N VAL A 263 7.53 9.60 -18.18
CA VAL A 263 8.86 9.99 -17.66
C VAL A 263 9.83 8.79 -17.58
N GLY A 264 9.40 7.60 -18.02
CA GLY A 264 10.23 6.39 -18.02
C GLY A 264 10.48 5.80 -16.63
N LEU A 265 9.63 6.13 -15.64
CA LEU A 265 9.72 5.56 -14.29
C LEU A 265 8.75 4.39 -14.15
N ALA A 266 9.20 3.33 -13.49
CA ALA A 266 8.31 2.26 -13.07
C ALA A 266 7.22 2.85 -12.16
N THR A 267 5.96 2.62 -12.52
CA THR A 267 4.80 3.15 -11.78
C THR A 267 4.87 2.75 -10.31
N LEU A 268 5.12 1.46 -10.04
CA LEU A 268 5.00 0.86 -8.70
C LEU A 268 3.72 1.42 -8.05
N THR A 269 3.74 1.66 -6.74
CA THR A 269 2.62 2.30 -6.04
C THR A 269 2.74 3.84 -5.98
N ALA A 270 3.56 4.46 -6.84
CA ALA A 270 3.82 5.90 -6.80
C ALA A 270 2.57 6.75 -7.14
N PRO A 271 1.75 6.40 -8.16
CA PRO A 271 0.50 7.13 -8.44
C PRO A 271 -0.44 7.17 -7.23
N PHE A 272 -0.60 6.05 -6.52
CA PHE A 272 -1.37 5.97 -5.28
C PHE A 272 -0.86 6.96 -4.22
N ILE A 273 0.44 6.97 -3.95
CA ILE A 273 1.05 7.81 -2.92
C ILE A 273 0.82 9.28 -3.25
N LEU A 274 1.13 9.68 -4.48
CA LEU A 274 0.97 11.07 -4.92
C LEU A 274 -0.49 11.51 -4.90
N ALA A 275 -1.43 10.66 -5.35
CA ALA A 275 -2.86 10.95 -5.27
C ALA A 275 -3.30 11.21 -3.82
N CYS A 276 -2.87 10.36 -2.88
CA CYS A 276 -3.21 10.53 -1.46
C CYS A 276 -2.58 11.78 -0.85
N TRP A 277 -1.34 12.09 -1.18
CA TRP A 277 -0.66 13.29 -0.69
C TRP A 277 -1.30 14.55 -1.24
N LEU A 278 -1.57 14.62 -2.55
CA LEU A 278 -2.24 15.77 -3.17
C LEU A 278 -3.63 16.00 -2.55
N LEU A 279 -4.42 14.92 -2.38
CA LEU A 279 -5.74 15.03 -1.78
C LEU A 279 -5.67 15.51 -0.32
N ARG A 280 -4.76 14.97 0.49
CA ARG A 280 -4.59 15.40 1.90
C ARG A 280 -4.13 16.85 2.00
N SER A 281 -3.13 17.24 1.20
CA SER A 281 -2.62 18.61 1.15
C SER A 281 -3.70 19.58 0.67
N GLY A 282 -4.48 19.22 -0.36
CA GLY A 282 -5.58 20.05 -0.85
C GLY A 282 -6.66 20.28 0.21
N ILE A 283 -7.07 19.25 0.95
CA ILE A 283 -8.02 19.38 2.06
C ILE A 283 -7.46 20.28 3.16
N HIS A 284 -6.17 20.15 3.47
CA HIS A 284 -5.51 20.98 4.47
C HIS A 284 -5.50 22.46 4.08
N LEU A 285 -5.09 22.76 2.85
CA LEU A 285 -5.08 24.13 2.31
C LEU A 285 -6.48 24.76 2.30
N LEU A 286 -7.51 24.00 1.88
CA LEU A 286 -8.89 24.47 1.90
C LEU A 286 -9.38 24.78 3.32
N ARG A 287 -9.01 23.95 4.31
CA ARG A 287 -9.38 24.20 5.71
C ARG A 287 -8.69 25.45 6.27
N GLN A 288 -7.40 25.64 5.98
CA GLN A 288 -6.66 26.83 6.39
C GLN A 288 -7.28 28.10 5.78
N ALA A 289 -7.59 28.08 4.49
CA ALA A 289 -8.25 29.21 3.83
C ALA A 289 -9.62 29.53 4.46
N THR A 290 -10.40 28.53 4.85
CA THR A 290 -11.69 28.76 5.54
C THR A 290 -11.53 29.32 6.95
N THR A 291 -10.49 28.92 7.71
CA THR A 291 -10.22 29.49 9.04
C THR A 291 -9.72 30.92 8.96
N ASP A 292 -8.89 31.23 7.97
CA ASP A 292 -8.33 32.58 7.78
C ASP A 292 -9.38 33.57 7.27
N SER A 293 -10.41 33.08 6.57
CA SER A 293 -11.53 33.89 6.04
C SER A 293 -12.69 34.06 7.03
N ALA A 294 -12.66 33.40 8.20
CA ALA A 294 -13.70 33.55 9.20
C ALA A 294 -13.60 34.94 9.86
N PRO A 295 -14.67 35.76 9.89
CA PRO A 295 -14.60 37.09 10.47
C PRO A 295 -14.21 37.00 11.95
N CYS A 296 -13.16 37.72 12.34
CA CYS A 296 -12.78 37.87 13.74
C CYS A 296 -14.02 38.32 14.53
N GLN A 297 -14.52 37.48 15.42
CA GLN A 297 -15.46 37.95 16.43
C GLN A 297 -14.72 39.01 17.25
N THR A 298 -15.05 40.27 17.03
CA THR A 298 -14.69 41.37 17.91
C THR A 298 -15.16 40.98 19.30
N SER A 299 -14.22 40.63 20.18
CA SER A 299 -14.45 40.54 21.61
C SER A 299 -15.06 41.86 22.04
N GLU A 300 -16.37 41.89 22.25
CA GLU A 300 -17.04 43.02 22.90
C GLU A 300 -16.38 43.18 24.26
N ASN A 301 -15.55 44.22 24.37
CA ASN A 301 -15.03 44.71 25.63
C ASN A 301 -16.23 45.07 26.50
N GLN A 302 -16.66 44.17 27.38
CA GLN A 302 -17.57 44.53 28.45
C GLN A 302 -16.84 45.55 29.34
N PRO A 303 -17.36 46.78 29.50
CA PRO A 303 -16.75 47.74 30.39
C PRO A 303 -16.87 47.19 31.82
N ARG A 304 -15.73 47.04 32.50
CA ARG A 304 -15.68 46.75 33.93
C ARG A 304 -16.37 47.90 34.66
N LEU A 305 -17.60 47.67 35.09
CA LEU A 305 -18.28 48.57 36.03
C LEU A 305 -17.46 48.56 37.33
N ARG A 306 -17.06 49.76 37.74
CA ARG A 306 -16.41 50.06 39.02
C ARG A 306 -17.37 49.81 40.18
#